data_AF-A0A483A4M7-F1
#
_entry.id   AF-A0A483A4M7-F1
#
_cell.length_a   1.000
_cell.length_b   1.000
_cell.length_c   1.000
_cell.angle_alpha   90.00
_cell.angle_beta   90.00
_cell.angle_gamma   90.00
#
_symmetry.space_group_name_H-M   'P 1'
#
loop_
_entity.id
_entity.type
_entity.pdbx_description
1 polymer ?
#
loop_
_entity_poly.entity_id
_entity_poly.type
_entity_poly.pdbx_seq_one_letter_code
_entity_poly.pdbx_strand_id
1 'polypeptide(L)'
;MRSKKLLIALFLPLFSFAGGQEIYSENCEKCHGFSRQGSLGLPLYRSTIANYSDQYLKKTIQYGRPGRIMPGFNLSSAQTAKLIRFLRAGIKAPEYDNTPIVGDIGAGKYTYEQYCQRCHGAELQGGEGTGKNFSWQKDREVSPPALANKGFLYAAEDQMIKHIIMKGIKDTEMMSFEKKFNFTDQIADDLVVYIRSYQQPIDVVSISKVEGEPLVFVYESASSLGATVDKLRESAAAYNFRVYPTRTLLEDLGGVSDEKQVVIRFCNFKNMQNFLKLDSRLGVILPCRVTVIENEKGKVKIYLENYMHAMQRFNNEQIFINAKELINSMKEMVEEVVW
;
A
#
# COMPACT_ATOMS: atom_id res chain seq x y z
N MET A 1 -1.47 -27.64 67.68
CA MET A 1 -1.30 -28.24 66.33
C MET A 1 -1.79 -27.25 65.28
N ARG A 2 -1.03 -27.13 64.19
CA ARG A 2 -1.14 -26.16 63.10
C ARG A 2 -2.52 -26.12 62.43
N SER A 3 -2.99 -24.92 62.09
CA SER A 3 -3.50 -24.71 60.73
C SER A 3 -3.38 -23.23 60.35
N LYS A 4 -2.39 -22.95 59.48
CA LYS A 4 -2.24 -21.67 58.80
C LYS A 4 -3.46 -21.50 57.89
N LYS A 5 -4.28 -20.48 58.12
CA LYS A 5 -5.26 -20.03 57.12
C LYS A 5 -4.48 -19.53 55.91
N LEU A 6 -4.40 -20.40 54.90
CA LEU A 6 -3.80 -20.12 53.61
C LEU A 6 -4.69 -19.06 52.94
N LEU A 7 -4.22 -17.83 52.94
CA LEU A 7 -4.74 -16.76 52.11
C LEU A 7 -4.42 -17.15 50.66
N ILE A 8 -5.30 -17.90 50.01
CA ILE A 8 -5.23 -18.11 48.57
C ILE A 8 -5.64 -16.79 47.94
N ALA A 9 -4.64 -15.95 47.68
CA ALA A 9 -4.75 -14.79 46.83
C ALA A 9 -5.25 -15.27 45.47
N LEU A 10 -6.52 -15.04 45.19
CA LEU A 10 -7.18 -15.28 43.91
C LEU A 10 -6.71 -14.21 42.91
N PHE A 11 -5.40 -14.11 42.66
CA PHE A 11 -4.84 -13.37 41.54
C PHE A 11 -4.90 -14.25 40.29
N LEU A 12 -6.11 -14.55 39.84
CA LEU A 12 -6.36 -15.00 38.47
C LEU A 12 -6.19 -13.80 37.50
N PRO A 13 -5.78 -14.06 36.26
CA PRO A 13 -4.85 -13.21 35.51
C PRO A 13 -5.54 -12.04 34.80
N LEU A 14 -5.92 -11.01 35.55
CA LEU A 14 -6.30 -9.71 34.99
C LEU A 14 -5.15 -9.02 34.22
N PHE A 15 -3.91 -9.49 34.40
CA PHE A 15 -2.74 -9.02 33.64
C PHE A 15 -2.67 -9.52 32.19
N SER A 16 -3.54 -10.44 31.76
CA SER A 16 -3.38 -11.08 30.45
C SER A 16 -4.07 -10.35 29.29
N PHE A 17 -4.94 -9.36 29.50
CA PHE A 17 -5.45 -8.52 28.40
C PHE A 17 -4.68 -7.20 28.24
N ALA A 18 -3.90 -6.82 29.25
CA ALA A 18 -3.18 -5.55 29.27
C ALA A 18 -2.13 -5.45 28.16
N GLY A 19 -2.29 -4.44 27.30
CA GLY A 19 -1.32 -4.02 26.28
C GLY A 19 -1.69 -4.39 24.84
N GLY A 20 -2.54 -5.39 24.58
CA GLY A 20 -2.90 -5.74 23.19
C GLY A 20 -3.67 -4.64 22.46
N GLN A 21 -4.61 -4.00 23.16
CA GLN A 21 -5.38 -2.86 22.66
C GLN A 21 -4.53 -1.59 22.50
N GLU A 22 -3.60 -1.34 23.41
CA GLU A 22 -2.67 -0.22 23.35
C GLU A 22 -1.76 -0.33 22.13
N ILE A 23 -1.15 -1.51 21.91
CA ILE A 23 -0.36 -1.80 20.71
C ILE A 23 -1.21 -1.58 19.44
N TYR A 24 -2.47 -2.04 19.44
CA TYR A 24 -3.37 -1.80 18.31
C TYR A 24 -3.62 -0.31 18.06
N SER A 25 -3.88 0.46 19.12
CA SER A 25 -4.16 1.90 19.02
C SER A 25 -2.97 2.68 18.47
N GLU A 26 -1.76 2.38 18.97
CA GLU A 26 -0.53 3.03 18.54
C GLU A 26 -0.11 2.68 17.10
N ASN A 27 -0.36 1.45 16.65
CA ASN A 27 0.27 0.92 15.43
C ASN A 27 -0.71 0.61 14.29
N CYS A 28 -1.95 0.22 14.60
CA CYS A 28 -2.87 -0.38 13.63
C CYS A 28 -4.13 0.47 13.40
N GLU A 29 -4.60 1.16 14.44
CA GLU A 29 -5.89 1.88 14.45
C GLU A 29 -5.99 2.95 13.35
N LYS A 30 -4.90 3.69 13.09
CA LYS A 30 -4.88 4.74 12.05
C LYS A 30 -5.31 4.23 10.66
N CYS A 31 -5.04 2.95 10.37
CA CYS A 31 -5.41 2.33 9.09
C CYS A 31 -6.64 1.43 9.22
N HIS A 32 -6.73 0.63 10.28
CA HIS A 32 -7.77 -0.38 10.45
C HIS A 32 -9.01 0.11 11.23
N GLY A 33 -8.97 1.33 11.75
CA GLY A 33 -10.07 2.01 12.46
C GLY A 33 -10.18 1.62 13.94
N PHE A 34 -10.67 2.53 14.78
CA PHE A 34 -10.85 2.32 16.23
C PHE A 34 -11.67 1.07 16.58
N SER A 35 -12.66 0.75 15.74
CA SER A 35 -13.54 -0.41 15.90
C SER A 35 -13.18 -1.57 14.97
N ARG A 36 -12.00 -1.56 14.33
CA ARG A 36 -11.55 -2.51 13.30
C ARG A 36 -12.39 -2.51 12.02
N GLN A 37 -13.16 -1.45 11.78
CA GLN A 37 -14.09 -1.30 10.66
C GLN A 37 -13.42 -0.95 9.33
N GLY A 38 -12.09 -0.79 9.33
CA GLY A 38 -11.32 -0.35 8.17
C GLY A 38 -11.42 1.16 7.94
N SER A 39 -10.37 1.71 7.34
CA SER A 39 -10.29 3.08 6.85
C SER A 39 -9.33 3.07 5.66
N LEU A 40 -8.08 3.52 5.82
CA LEU A 40 -7.05 3.34 4.80
C LEU A 40 -6.74 1.85 4.56
N GLY A 41 -6.71 1.05 5.62
CA GLY A 41 -6.52 -0.39 5.57
C GLY A 41 -7.83 -1.18 5.61
N LEU A 42 -7.71 -2.48 5.33
CA LEU A 42 -8.83 -3.42 5.33
C LEU A 42 -9.52 -3.51 6.70
N PRO A 43 -10.83 -3.75 6.75
CA PRO A 43 -11.48 -4.09 8.01
C PRO A 43 -10.90 -5.37 8.61
N LEU A 44 -10.73 -5.41 9.93
CA LEU A 44 -10.29 -6.58 10.69
C LEU A 44 -11.47 -7.17 11.45
N TYR A 45 -12.53 -7.50 10.73
CA TYR A 45 -13.73 -8.10 11.30
C TYR A 45 -13.42 -9.44 11.96
N ARG A 46 -14.19 -9.75 13.00
CA ARG A 46 -14.12 -11.05 13.71
C ARG A 46 -14.29 -12.22 12.75
N SER A 47 -15.20 -12.11 11.78
CA SER A 47 -15.45 -13.09 10.73
C SER A 47 -14.23 -13.31 9.84
N THR A 48 -13.54 -12.23 9.45
CA THR A 48 -12.29 -12.32 8.68
C THR A 48 -11.17 -12.97 9.49
N ILE A 49 -10.92 -12.49 10.72
CA ILE A 49 -9.87 -13.01 11.61
C ILE A 49 -10.07 -14.49 11.93
N ALA A 50 -11.31 -14.96 12.05
CA ALA A 50 -11.62 -16.37 12.33
C ALA A 50 -11.05 -17.37 11.31
N ASN A 51 -10.74 -16.94 10.08
CA ASN A 51 -10.21 -17.82 9.02
C ASN A 51 -8.69 -17.94 9.02
N TYR A 52 -7.98 -17.16 9.84
CA TYR A 52 -6.52 -17.07 9.80
C TYR A 52 -5.89 -17.81 10.97
N SER A 53 -4.75 -18.48 10.78
CA SER A 53 -3.97 -19.05 11.90
C SER A 53 -3.25 -17.95 12.68
N ASP A 54 -2.80 -18.23 13.91
CA ASP A 54 -1.96 -17.28 14.67
C ASP A 54 -0.59 -17.08 14.00
N GLN A 55 -0.07 -18.11 13.32
CA GLN A 55 1.20 -18.04 12.59
C GLN A 55 1.09 -17.09 11.38
N TYR A 56 0.01 -17.18 10.61
CA TYR A 56 -0.28 -16.27 9.52
C TYR A 56 -0.40 -14.82 10.01
N LEU A 57 -1.13 -14.58 11.10
CA LEU A 57 -1.27 -13.23 11.67
C LEU A 57 0.08 -12.70 12.14
N LYS A 58 0.89 -13.52 12.82
CA LYS A 58 2.24 -13.14 13.27
C LYS A 58 3.13 -12.73 12.09
N LYS A 59 3.21 -13.56 11.04
CA LYS A 59 3.99 -13.24 9.83
C LYS A 59 3.43 -12.03 9.10
N THR A 60 2.11 -11.90 8.99
CA THR A 60 1.47 -10.73 8.36
C THR A 60 1.80 -9.43 9.10
N ILE A 61 1.82 -9.43 10.44
CA ILE A 61 2.23 -8.26 11.23
C ILE A 61 3.73 -7.97 11.03
N GLN A 62 4.57 -9.00 11.03
CA GLN A 62 6.03 -8.84 10.93
C GLN A 62 6.47 -8.33 9.56
N TYR A 63 5.93 -8.89 8.48
CA TYR A 63 6.38 -8.63 7.11
C TYR A 63 5.47 -7.66 6.33
N GLY A 64 4.25 -7.43 6.83
CA GLY A 64 3.26 -6.58 6.17
C GLY A 64 2.83 -7.14 4.81
N ARG A 65 2.56 -6.20 3.90
CA ARG A 65 2.24 -6.44 2.50
C ARG A 65 3.16 -5.54 1.65
N PRO A 66 4.40 -5.98 1.33
CA PRO A 66 5.30 -5.23 0.45
C PRO A 66 4.62 -4.83 -0.86
N GLY A 67 4.85 -3.61 -1.35
CA GLY A 67 4.14 -3.07 -2.51
C GLY A 67 2.67 -2.70 -2.23
N ARG A 68 2.23 -2.70 -0.97
CA ARG A 68 0.94 -2.18 -0.48
C ARG A 68 1.10 -1.35 0.79
N ILE A 69 0.00 -0.71 1.21
CA ILE A 69 -0.01 0.25 2.33
C ILE A 69 0.32 -0.36 3.70
N MET A 70 0.11 -1.66 3.90
CA MET A 70 0.32 -2.31 5.20
C MET A 70 1.81 -2.59 5.40
N PRO A 71 2.50 -1.85 6.29
CA PRO A 71 3.92 -2.07 6.52
C PRO A 71 4.16 -3.31 7.37
N GLY A 72 5.41 -3.77 7.42
CA GLY A 72 5.87 -4.69 8.46
C GLY A 72 6.12 -3.94 9.77
N PHE A 73 5.87 -4.59 10.90
CA PHE A 73 6.07 -4.04 12.24
C PHE A 73 7.11 -4.84 13.00
N ASN A 74 8.07 -4.14 13.61
CA ASN A 74 9.10 -4.75 14.45
C ASN A 74 8.62 -4.84 15.91
N LEU A 75 7.63 -5.70 16.16
CA LEU A 75 7.13 -5.99 17.49
C LEU A 75 7.83 -7.22 18.07
N SER A 76 8.12 -7.21 19.38
CA SER A 76 8.62 -8.41 20.07
C SER A 76 7.59 -9.55 19.99
N SER A 77 8.04 -10.80 20.08
CA SER A 77 7.14 -11.96 20.07
C SER A 77 6.04 -11.88 21.13
N ALA A 78 6.33 -11.30 22.30
CA ALA A 78 5.36 -11.09 23.36
C ALA A 78 4.33 -10.00 23.01
N GLN A 79 4.76 -8.88 22.42
CA GLN A 79 3.85 -7.83 21.93
C GLN A 79 2.94 -8.37 20.82
N THR A 80 3.49 -9.08 19.85
CA THR A 80 2.72 -9.69 18.76
C THR A 80 1.69 -10.69 19.27
N ALA A 81 2.05 -11.54 20.25
CA ALA A 81 1.10 -12.46 20.87
C ALA A 81 -0.04 -11.74 21.61
N LYS A 82 0.25 -10.64 22.32
CA LYS A 82 -0.77 -9.80 22.97
C LYS A 82 -1.71 -9.16 21.95
N LEU A 83 -1.17 -8.62 20.85
CA LEU A 83 -1.94 -8.03 19.76
C LEU A 83 -2.84 -9.07 19.09
N ILE A 84 -2.32 -10.24 18.76
CA ILE A 84 -3.11 -11.34 18.18
C ILE A 84 -4.23 -11.76 19.12
N ARG A 85 -3.94 -11.92 20.42
CA ARG A 85 -4.97 -12.22 21.43
C ARG A 85 -6.08 -11.16 21.47
N PHE A 86 -5.72 -9.88 21.37
CA PHE A 86 -6.69 -8.78 21.25
C PHE A 86 -7.53 -8.88 19.97
N LEU A 87 -6.91 -9.13 18.81
CA LEU A 87 -7.61 -9.28 17.53
C LEU A 87 -8.58 -10.47 17.55
N ARG A 88 -8.17 -11.60 18.14
CA ARG A 88 -9.01 -12.79 18.31
C ARG A 88 -10.24 -12.50 19.16
N ALA A 89 -10.11 -11.69 20.21
CA ALA A 89 -11.21 -11.33 21.11
C ALA A 89 -12.07 -12.54 21.54
N GLY A 90 -11.41 -13.66 21.87
CA GLY A 90 -12.03 -14.93 22.29
C GLY A 90 -12.37 -15.92 21.18
N ILE A 91 -12.09 -15.60 19.91
CA ILE A 91 -12.20 -16.56 18.79
C ILE A 91 -11.02 -17.54 18.86
N LYS A 92 -11.30 -18.84 18.76
CA LYS A 92 -10.26 -19.86 18.65
C LYS A 92 -9.57 -19.75 17.28
N ALA A 93 -8.24 -19.82 17.26
CA ALA A 93 -7.51 -19.89 16.01
C ALA A 93 -7.79 -21.23 15.29
N PRO A 94 -8.04 -21.22 13.97
CA PRO A 94 -8.00 -22.43 13.17
C PRO A 94 -6.57 -22.97 13.13
N GLU A 95 -6.46 -24.29 13.03
CA GLU A 95 -5.20 -25.00 12.82
C GLU A 95 -5.21 -25.50 11.38
N TYR A 96 -4.19 -25.09 10.63
CA TYR A 96 -3.98 -25.53 9.25
C TYR A 96 -2.68 -26.32 9.19
N ASP A 97 -2.71 -27.41 8.44
CA ASP A 97 -1.49 -28.16 8.16
C ASP A 97 -0.56 -27.31 7.27
N ASN A 98 0.75 -27.46 7.51
CA ASN A 98 1.81 -26.80 6.75
C ASN A 98 2.27 -27.65 5.56
N THR A 99 1.66 -28.81 5.32
CA THR A 99 1.94 -29.61 4.12
C THR A 99 1.64 -28.82 2.86
N PRO A 100 2.62 -28.67 1.94
CA PRO A 100 2.37 -28.08 0.65
C PRO A 100 1.32 -28.89 -0.11
N ILE A 101 0.40 -28.19 -0.76
CA ILE A 101 -0.59 -28.81 -1.63
C ILE A 101 0.04 -29.15 -2.98
N VAL A 102 -0.30 -30.33 -3.52
CA VAL A 102 0.10 -30.76 -4.86
C VAL A 102 -1.11 -30.70 -5.77
N GLY A 103 -0.92 -30.15 -6.97
CA GLY A 103 -1.97 -29.90 -7.95
C GLY A 103 -1.38 -29.46 -9.29
N ASP A 104 -2.24 -29.21 -10.27
CA ASP A 104 -1.88 -28.82 -11.63
C ASP A 104 -1.95 -27.29 -11.80
N ILE A 105 -0.80 -26.66 -12.08
CA ILE A 105 -0.68 -25.21 -12.28
C ILE A 105 -1.51 -24.73 -13.48
N GLY A 106 -1.56 -25.50 -14.57
CA GLY A 106 -2.28 -25.15 -15.78
C GLY A 106 -3.79 -25.20 -15.58
N ALA A 107 -4.30 -26.23 -14.91
CA ALA A 107 -5.70 -26.34 -14.53
C ALA A 107 -6.10 -25.23 -13.53
N GLY A 108 -5.21 -24.92 -12.59
CA GLY A 108 -5.38 -23.82 -11.63
C GLY A 108 -5.47 -22.46 -12.33
N LYS A 109 -4.57 -22.19 -13.27
CA LYS A 109 -4.59 -20.98 -14.10
C LYS A 109 -5.91 -20.84 -14.86
N TYR A 110 -6.33 -21.90 -15.57
CA TYR A 110 -7.59 -21.89 -16.30
C TYR A 110 -8.77 -21.54 -15.38
N THR A 111 -8.85 -22.18 -14.22
CA THR A 111 -9.91 -21.93 -13.24
C THR A 111 -9.85 -20.49 -12.70
N TYR A 112 -8.66 -19.98 -12.42
CA TYR A 112 -8.45 -18.62 -11.95
C TYR A 112 -8.95 -17.58 -12.94
N GLU A 113 -8.68 -17.77 -14.23
CA GLU A 113 -9.15 -16.90 -15.31
C GLU A 113 -10.68 -16.88 -15.43
N GLN A 114 -11.35 -18.00 -15.11
CA GLN A 114 -12.82 -18.06 -15.17
C GLN A 114 -13.48 -17.38 -13.97
N TYR A 115 -12.93 -17.55 -12.76
CA TYR A 115 -13.66 -17.21 -11.52
C TYR A 115 -13.02 -16.11 -10.67
N CYS A 116 -11.70 -15.99 -10.69
CA CYS A 116 -10.96 -15.21 -9.69
C CYS A 116 -10.48 -13.86 -10.25
N GLN A 117 -10.01 -13.83 -11.50
CA GLN A 117 -9.37 -12.65 -12.09
C GLN A 117 -10.27 -11.40 -12.14
N ARG A 118 -11.60 -11.58 -12.20
CA ARG A 118 -12.56 -10.45 -12.20
C ARG A 118 -12.44 -9.59 -10.93
N CYS A 119 -11.99 -10.18 -9.83
CA CYS A 119 -11.79 -9.48 -8.57
C CYS A 119 -10.30 -9.32 -8.26
N HIS A 120 -9.51 -10.39 -8.40
CA HIS A 120 -8.11 -10.42 -8.00
C HIS A 120 -7.12 -10.01 -9.12
N GLY A 121 -7.64 -9.60 -10.28
CA GLY A 121 -6.84 -9.18 -11.45
C GLY A 121 -6.22 -10.36 -12.22
N ALA A 122 -5.85 -10.13 -13.48
CA ALA A 122 -5.34 -11.17 -14.38
C ALA A 122 -4.01 -11.79 -13.92
N GLU A 123 -3.23 -11.06 -13.14
CA GLU A 123 -1.91 -11.45 -12.63
C GLU A 123 -1.88 -11.53 -11.10
N LEU A 124 -3.04 -11.76 -10.46
CA LEU A 124 -3.18 -11.84 -9.00
C LEU A 124 -2.77 -10.54 -8.29
N GLN A 125 -2.79 -9.41 -9.01
CA GLN A 125 -2.41 -8.10 -8.49
C GLN A 125 -3.49 -7.47 -7.59
N GLY A 126 -4.65 -8.08 -7.42
CA GLY A 126 -5.75 -7.51 -6.62
C GLY A 126 -6.41 -6.29 -7.25
N GLY A 127 -7.32 -5.67 -6.50
CA GLY A 127 -8.00 -4.45 -6.92
C GLY A 127 -7.14 -3.19 -6.76
N GLU A 128 -7.61 -2.10 -7.37
CA GLU A 128 -7.05 -0.76 -7.16
C GLU A 128 -7.30 -0.28 -5.71
N GLY A 129 -6.39 0.55 -5.19
CA GLY A 129 -6.53 1.18 -3.87
C GLY A 129 -5.87 0.43 -2.72
N THR A 130 -6.10 0.96 -1.50
CA THR A 130 -5.36 0.60 -0.28
C THR A 130 -6.06 -0.45 0.59
N GLY A 131 -7.34 -0.74 0.33
CA GLY A 131 -8.08 -1.81 1.01
C GLY A 131 -9.56 -1.52 1.22
N LYS A 132 -9.94 -0.35 1.76
CA LYS A 132 -11.35 0.06 1.80
C LYS A 132 -11.60 1.08 0.70
N ASN A 133 -12.69 0.90 -0.02
CA ASN A 133 -13.06 1.83 -1.08
C ASN A 133 -13.55 3.14 -0.46
N PHE A 134 -13.08 4.26 -1.01
CA PHE A 134 -13.56 5.58 -0.64
C PHE A 134 -14.89 5.89 -1.33
N SER A 135 -15.59 6.96 -0.90
CA SER A 135 -16.95 7.31 -1.34
C SER A 135 -17.17 7.43 -2.85
N TRP A 136 -16.10 7.55 -3.65
CA TRP A 136 -16.11 7.61 -5.11
C TRP A 136 -16.03 6.24 -5.81
N GLN A 137 -15.66 5.17 -5.11
CA GLN A 137 -15.66 3.79 -5.60
C GLN A 137 -16.95 3.10 -5.12
N LYS A 138 -18.02 3.23 -5.90
CA LYS A 138 -19.38 2.82 -5.50
C LYS A 138 -19.63 1.31 -5.55
N ASP A 139 -18.77 0.55 -6.23
CA ASP A 139 -19.12 -0.81 -6.64
C ASP A 139 -18.82 -1.87 -5.59
N ARG A 140 -17.94 -1.60 -4.61
CA ARG A 140 -17.52 -2.55 -3.55
C ARG A 140 -17.11 -1.80 -2.29
N GLU A 141 -17.24 -2.40 -1.11
CA GLU A 141 -16.76 -1.77 0.15
C GLU A 141 -15.24 -1.99 0.35
N VAL A 142 -14.73 -3.13 -0.13
CA VAL A 142 -13.35 -3.59 0.10
C VAL A 142 -12.70 -3.96 -1.23
N SER A 143 -11.51 -3.42 -1.48
CA SER A 143 -10.70 -3.77 -2.64
C SER A 143 -10.14 -5.20 -2.50
N PRO A 144 -10.31 -6.09 -3.50
CA PRO A 144 -9.82 -7.46 -3.43
C PRO A 144 -8.30 -7.51 -3.18
N PRO A 145 -7.81 -8.35 -2.25
CA PRO A 145 -6.39 -8.40 -1.94
C PRO A 145 -5.56 -8.97 -3.12
N ALA A 146 -4.32 -8.50 -3.24
CA ALA A 146 -3.33 -9.02 -4.17
C ALA A 146 -2.83 -10.39 -3.71
N LEU A 147 -3.16 -11.44 -4.47
CA LEU A 147 -2.79 -12.82 -4.14
C LEU A 147 -1.34 -13.14 -4.52
N ALA A 148 -0.74 -12.41 -5.47
CA ALA A 148 0.70 -12.48 -5.77
C ALA A 148 1.57 -11.67 -4.78
N ASN A 149 0.98 -11.09 -3.73
CA ASN A 149 1.74 -10.28 -2.78
C ASN A 149 2.76 -11.15 -2.01
N LYS A 150 4.05 -10.76 -2.05
CA LYS A 150 5.16 -11.48 -1.42
C LYS A 150 4.93 -11.74 0.07
N GLY A 151 4.45 -10.73 0.80
CA GLY A 151 4.17 -10.85 2.24
C GLY A 151 2.97 -11.77 2.52
N PHE A 152 1.97 -11.80 1.65
CA PHE A 152 0.84 -12.74 1.74
C PHE A 152 1.30 -14.18 1.51
N LEU A 153 1.96 -14.46 0.39
CA LEU A 153 2.43 -15.80 0.07
C LEU A 153 3.44 -16.30 1.10
N TYR A 154 4.33 -15.46 1.60
CA TYR A 154 5.24 -15.86 2.69
C TYR A 154 4.50 -16.21 4.00
N ALA A 155 3.41 -15.49 4.31
CA ALA A 155 2.66 -15.66 5.54
C ALA A 155 1.69 -16.85 5.51
N ALA A 156 1.01 -17.04 4.38
CA ALA A 156 -0.09 -17.98 4.23
C ALA A 156 0.37 -19.43 4.25
N GLU A 157 -0.44 -20.31 4.85
CA GLU A 157 -0.40 -21.76 4.67
C GLU A 157 -1.30 -22.17 3.49
N ASP A 158 -0.93 -23.22 2.76
CA ASP A 158 -1.67 -23.70 1.58
C ASP A 158 -3.11 -24.10 1.94
N GLN A 159 -3.27 -24.82 3.04
CA GLN A 159 -4.56 -25.25 3.55
C GLN A 159 -5.45 -24.07 3.98
N MET A 160 -4.85 -22.95 4.44
CA MET A 160 -5.61 -21.74 4.72
C MET A 160 -6.16 -21.12 3.43
N ILE A 161 -5.35 -21.08 2.36
CA ILE A 161 -5.79 -20.57 1.05
C ILE A 161 -6.92 -21.46 0.51
N LYS A 162 -6.75 -22.79 0.54
CA LYS A 162 -7.79 -23.76 0.16
C LYS A 162 -9.08 -23.54 0.95
N HIS A 163 -8.99 -23.42 2.27
CA HIS A 163 -10.14 -23.17 3.15
C HIS A 163 -10.88 -21.89 2.76
N ILE A 164 -10.17 -20.79 2.50
CA ILE A 164 -10.77 -19.53 2.08
C ILE A 164 -11.46 -19.64 0.72
N ILE A 165 -10.88 -20.36 -0.25
CA ILE A 165 -11.51 -20.62 -1.55
C ILE A 165 -12.81 -21.42 -1.35
N MET A 166 -12.76 -22.49 -0.57
CA MET A 166 -13.90 -23.38 -0.38
C MET A 166 -15.03 -22.70 0.43
N LYS A 167 -14.69 -22.06 1.54
CA LYS A 167 -15.66 -21.53 2.51
C LYS A 167 -15.99 -20.05 2.32
N GLY A 168 -15.21 -19.33 1.52
CA GLY A 168 -15.29 -17.88 1.42
C GLY A 168 -14.93 -17.19 2.73
N ILE A 169 -15.15 -15.88 2.79
CA ILE A 169 -15.01 -15.09 4.02
C ILE A 169 -16.32 -14.36 4.27
N LYS A 170 -16.97 -14.71 5.39
CA LYS A 170 -18.21 -14.07 5.83
C LYS A 170 -18.03 -12.55 5.97
N ASP A 171 -19.07 -11.79 5.61
CA ASP A 171 -19.10 -10.32 5.63
C ASP A 171 -18.12 -9.67 4.65
N THR A 172 -17.74 -10.40 3.59
CA THR A 172 -16.95 -9.89 2.47
C THR A 172 -17.51 -10.40 1.15
N GLU A 173 -17.02 -9.86 0.04
CA GLU A 173 -17.36 -10.33 -1.31
C GLU A 173 -16.62 -11.61 -1.72
N MET A 174 -15.68 -12.11 -0.90
CA MET A 174 -15.00 -13.39 -1.15
C MET A 174 -15.98 -14.53 -0.86
N MET A 175 -16.68 -14.97 -1.91
CA MET A 175 -17.71 -16.00 -1.84
C MET A 175 -17.15 -17.41 -1.65
N SER A 176 -18.01 -18.32 -1.18
CA SER A 176 -17.72 -19.75 -1.07
C SER A 176 -17.87 -20.46 -2.41
N PHE A 177 -16.89 -21.32 -2.74
CA PHE A 177 -16.96 -22.20 -3.91
C PHE A 177 -17.41 -23.64 -3.58
N GLU A 178 -17.55 -24.00 -2.30
CA GLU A 178 -17.96 -25.34 -1.86
C GLU A 178 -19.29 -25.82 -2.49
N LYS A 179 -20.24 -24.91 -2.71
CA LYS A 179 -21.55 -25.23 -3.31
C LYS A 179 -21.61 -24.94 -4.81
N LYS A 180 -20.50 -24.55 -5.42
CA LYS A 180 -20.45 -24.30 -6.86
C LYS A 180 -20.49 -25.64 -7.58
N PHE A 181 -21.40 -25.77 -8.54
CA PHE A 181 -21.54 -26.99 -9.32
C PHE A 181 -20.20 -27.37 -9.98
N ASN A 182 -19.81 -28.63 -9.82
CA ASN A 182 -18.58 -29.21 -10.36
C ASN A 182 -17.26 -28.58 -9.84
N PHE A 183 -17.28 -27.90 -8.69
CA PHE A 183 -16.07 -27.41 -8.02
C PHE A 183 -15.62 -28.44 -6.99
N THR A 184 -14.50 -29.11 -7.24
CA THR A 184 -13.97 -30.22 -6.42
C THR A 184 -12.79 -29.76 -5.55
N ASP A 185 -12.41 -30.59 -4.57
CA ASP A 185 -11.20 -30.34 -3.78
C ASP A 185 -9.94 -30.27 -4.66
N GLN A 186 -9.86 -31.05 -5.74
CA GLN A 186 -8.75 -31.00 -6.69
C GLN A 186 -8.67 -29.64 -7.40
N ILE A 187 -9.81 -29.06 -7.79
CA ILE A 187 -9.84 -27.73 -8.42
C ILE A 187 -9.35 -26.66 -7.43
N ALA A 188 -9.69 -26.81 -6.15
CA ALA A 188 -9.16 -25.93 -5.11
C ALA A 188 -7.65 -26.11 -4.93
N ASP A 189 -7.15 -27.35 -4.98
CA ASP A 189 -5.72 -27.66 -4.90
C ASP A 189 -4.94 -27.05 -6.07
N ASP A 190 -5.44 -27.24 -7.30
CA ASP A 190 -4.87 -26.67 -8.53
C ASP A 190 -4.78 -25.13 -8.45
N LEU A 191 -5.84 -24.46 -7.94
CA LEU A 191 -5.85 -23.02 -7.71
C LEU A 191 -4.80 -22.58 -6.67
N VAL A 192 -4.64 -23.32 -5.57
CA VAL A 192 -3.63 -23.01 -4.56
C VAL A 192 -2.24 -23.11 -5.18
N VAL A 193 -1.95 -24.16 -5.94
CA VAL A 193 -0.65 -24.33 -6.60
C VAL A 193 -0.41 -23.24 -7.64
N TYR A 194 -1.42 -22.84 -8.41
CA TYR A 194 -1.31 -21.70 -9.32
C TYR A 194 -1.01 -20.39 -8.58
N ILE A 195 -1.70 -20.08 -7.48
CA ILE A 195 -1.41 -18.91 -6.64
C ILE A 195 0.02 -18.97 -6.09
N ARG A 196 0.46 -20.15 -5.66
CA ARG A 196 1.83 -20.39 -5.18
C ARG A 196 2.91 -20.23 -6.23
N SER A 197 2.58 -20.42 -7.51
CA SER A 197 3.55 -20.20 -8.60
C SER A 197 4.08 -18.76 -8.68
N TYR A 198 3.38 -17.79 -8.06
CA TYR A 198 3.80 -16.40 -7.95
C TYR A 198 4.68 -16.10 -6.73
N GLN A 199 4.98 -17.10 -5.89
CA GLN A 199 5.76 -16.90 -4.69
C GLN A 199 7.21 -16.56 -5.04
N GLN A 200 7.63 -15.39 -4.57
CA GLN A 200 9.01 -14.91 -4.67
C GLN A 200 9.68 -14.95 -3.29
N PRO A 201 11.02 -15.01 -3.23
CA PRO A 201 11.76 -14.82 -1.99
C PRO A 201 11.37 -13.49 -1.32
N ILE A 202 11.25 -13.51 0.01
CA ILE A 202 11.03 -12.28 0.78
C ILE A 202 12.39 -11.65 1.07
N ASP A 203 12.81 -10.72 0.21
CA ASP A 203 13.94 -9.87 0.55
C ASP A 203 13.48 -8.92 1.66
N VAL A 204 14.04 -9.11 2.85
CA VAL A 204 13.78 -8.25 4.00
C VAL A 204 14.31 -6.88 3.65
N VAL A 205 13.41 -5.95 3.28
CA VAL A 205 13.71 -4.58 2.84
C VAL A 205 14.23 -4.49 1.40
N SER A 206 13.33 -4.61 0.43
CA SER A 206 13.44 -3.82 -0.80
C SER A 206 12.23 -2.91 -0.94
N ILE A 207 12.27 -1.79 -0.20
CA ILE A 207 11.81 -0.54 -0.81
C ILE A 207 12.63 -0.50 -2.10
N SER A 208 11.99 -0.61 -3.25
CA SER A 208 12.65 -0.50 -4.55
C SER A 208 13.47 0.79 -4.54
N LYS A 209 14.75 0.69 -4.18
CA LYS A 209 15.66 1.81 -4.21
C LYS A 209 15.71 2.18 -5.68
N VAL A 210 15.38 3.42 -6.00
CA VAL A 210 15.74 4.00 -7.28
C VAL A 210 17.26 4.16 -7.25
N GLU A 211 17.98 3.06 -7.43
CA GLU A 211 19.44 3.07 -7.57
C GLU A 211 19.77 3.71 -8.91
N GLY A 212 20.59 4.77 -8.88
CA GLY A 212 21.12 5.43 -10.07
C GLY A 212 20.39 6.70 -10.54
N GLU A 213 19.20 7.04 -10.04
CA GLU A 213 18.51 8.29 -10.42
C GLU A 213 18.72 9.42 -9.40
N PRO A 214 18.90 10.68 -9.84
CA PRO A 214 19.07 11.81 -8.94
C PRO A 214 17.77 12.15 -8.19
N LEU A 215 17.91 12.79 -7.02
CA LEU A 215 16.78 13.31 -6.23
C LEU A 215 16.04 14.45 -6.96
N VAL A 216 16.78 15.21 -7.77
CA VAL A 216 16.30 16.37 -8.52
C VAL A 216 17.01 16.37 -9.87
N PHE A 217 16.26 16.57 -10.95
CA PHE A 217 16.83 16.80 -12.28
C PHE A 217 17.13 18.29 -12.44
N VAL A 218 18.31 18.61 -12.97
CA VAL A 218 18.80 19.98 -13.11
C VAL A 218 19.04 20.29 -14.59
N TYR A 219 18.44 21.38 -15.06
CA TYR A 219 18.58 21.90 -16.42
C TYR A 219 19.09 23.35 -16.38
N GLU A 220 19.77 23.80 -17.43
CA GLU A 220 20.24 25.20 -17.59
C GLU A 220 19.44 25.84 -18.74
N SER A 221 18.75 26.95 -18.49
CA SER A 221 17.96 27.62 -19.54
C SER A 221 18.81 28.67 -20.25
N ALA A 222 18.67 28.75 -21.58
CA ALA A 222 19.28 29.80 -22.39
C ALA A 222 18.56 31.16 -22.28
N SER A 223 17.39 31.19 -21.61
CA SER A 223 16.53 32.37 -21.49
C SER A 223 16.69 33.06 -20.13
N SER A 224 16.18 34.29 -20.01
CA SER A 224 16.09 35.00 -18.73
C SER A 224 15.08 34.33 -17.78
N LEU A 225 15.17 34.61 -16.48
CA LEU A 225 14.30 34.01 -15.46
C LEU A 225 12.81 34.12 -15.81
N GLY A 226 12.36 35.33 -16.17
CA GLY A 226 10.96 35.59 -16.56
C GLY A 226 10.54 34.80 -17.81
N ALA A 227 11.37 34.82 -18.86
CA ALA A 227 11.08 34.08 -20.09
C ALA A 227 11.07 32.55 -19.86
N THR A 228 11.98 32.02 -19.05
CA THR A 228 11.98 30.61 -18.66
C THR A 228 10.73 30.24 -17.88
N VAL A 229 10.29 31.09 -16.95
CA VAL A 229 9.05 30.88 -16.18
C VAL A 229 7.83 30.87 -17.08
N ASP A 230 7.71 31.83 -18.00
CA ASP A 230 6.56 31.92 -18.92
C ASP A 230 6.50 30.72 -19.87
N LYS A 231 7.63 30.39 -20.52
CA LYS A 231 7.71 29.22 -21.40
C LYS A 231 7.42 27.90 -20.64
N LEU A 232 7.85 27.76 -19.38
CA LEU A 232 7.54 26.58 -18.55
C LEU A 232 6.05 26.49 -18.23
N ARG A 233 5.38 27.62 -17.97
CA ARG A 233 3.94 27.65 -17.74
C ARG A 233 3.17 27.26 -19.00
N GLU A 234 3.61 27.74 -20.16
CA GLU A 234 3.01 27.40 -21.46
C GLU A 234 3.21 25.92 -21.80
N SER A 235 4.44 25.40 -21.69
CA SER A 235 4.72 23.98 -21.92
C SER A 235 3.95 23.09 -20.94
N ALA A 236 3.87 23.44 -19.65
CA ALA A 236 3.04 22.71 -18.69
C ALA A 236 1.56 22.65 -19.13
N ALA A 237 1.01 23.75 -19.64
CA ALA A 237 -0.35 23.75 -20.18
C ALA A 237 -0.50 22.86 -21.43
N ALA A 238 0.49 22.86 -22.33
CA ALA A 238 0.53 22.00 -23.52
C ALA A 238 0.55 20.50 -23.19
N TYR A 239 1.24 20.12 -22.10
CA TYR A 239 1.24 18.75 -21.56
C TYR A 239 0.02 18.44 -20.67
N ASN A 240 -1.06 19.22 -20.79
CA ASN A 240 -2.31 19.06 -20.04
C ASN A 240 -2.18 19.17 -18.51
N PHE A 241 -1.18 19.91 -18.02
CA PHE A 241 -1.13 20.29 -16.61
C PHE A 241 -1.90 21.60 -16.39
N ARG A 242 -2.73 21.63 -15.35
CA ARG A 242 -3.24 22.89 -14.83
C ARG A 242 -2.14 23.58 -14.04
N VAL A 243 -1.78 24.77 -14.48
CA VAL A 243 -0.76 25.61 -13.85
C VAL A 243 -1.42 26.50 -12.80
N TYR A 244 -0.83 26.56 -11.61
CA TYR A 244 -1.26 27.44 -10.52
C TYR A 244 -0.48 28.77 -10.57
N PRO A 245 -0.91 29.81 -9.83
CA PRO A 245 -0.11 31.03 -9.67
C PRO A 245 1.30 30.70 -9.15
N THR A 246 2.30 31.29 -9.81
CA THR A 246 3.71 31.25 -9.41
C THR A 246 3.89 31.96 -8.08
N ARG A 247 4.92 31.56 -7.36
CA ARG A 247 5.30 32.12 -6.06
C ARG A 247 6.81 32.19 -5.93
N THR A 248 7.31 33.07 -5.08
CA THR A 248 8.72 32.98 -4.67
C THR A 248 8.91 31.84 -3.66
N LEU A 249 10.11 31.26 -3.60
CA LEU A 249 10.37 30.06 -2.79
C LEU A 249 10.01 30.24 -1.30
N LEU A 250 10.18 31.45 -0.76
CA LEU A 250 10.01 31.75 0.66
C LEU A 250 8.70 32.50 0.99
N GLU A 251 7.83 32.73 0.01
CA GLU A 251 6.64 33.59 0.14
C GLU A 251 5.71 33.17 1.31
N ASP A 252 5.51 31.87 1.49
CA ASP A 252 4.63 31.32 2.53
C ASP A 252 5.34 31.08 3.88
N LEU A 253 6.66 31.31 3.96
CA LEU A 253 7.47 31.13 5.17
C LEU A 253 7.68 32.43 5.96
N GLY A 254 7.03 33.53 5.55
CA GLY A 254 7.20 34.84 6.16
C GLY A 254 8.59 35.46 5.96
N GLY A 255 9.38 34.91 5.03
CA GLY A 255 10.69 35.43 4.66
C GLY A 255 10.61 36.59 3.67
N VAL A 256 11.73 37.28 3.47
CA VAL A 256 11.86 38.27 2.38
C VAL A 256 11.69 37.53 1.05
N SER A 257 10.80 38.03 0.20
CA SER A 257 10.56 37.48 -1.14
C SER A 257 11.85 37.57 -1.96
N ASP A 258 12.39 36.41 -2.35
CA ASP A 258 13.53 36.34 -3.27
C ASP A 258 13.00 36.17 -4.70
N GLU A 259 12.98 37.29 -5.44
CA GLU A 259 12.50 37.34 -6.83
C GLU A 259 13.33 36.48 -7.78
N LYS A 260 14.55 36.05 -7.38
CA LYS A 260 15.41 35.18 -8.18
C LYS A 260 15.08 33.70 -8.06
N GLN A 261 14.14 33.33 -7.19
CA GLN A 261 13.77 31.95 -6.92
C GLN A 261 12.25 31.76 -7.04
N VAL A 262 11.82 31.27 -8.20
CA VAL A 262 10.39 31.14 -8.54
C VAL A 262 9.99 29.67 -8.55
N VAL A 263 8.90 29.34 -7.86
CA VAL A 263 8.28 28.02 -7.86
C VAL A 263 7.05 28.03 -8.76
N ILE A 264 7.06 27.15 -9.75
CA ILE A 264 5.95 26.87 -10.65
C ILE A 264 5.27 25.60 -10.15
N ARG A 265 4.00 25.71 -9.77
CA ARG A 265 3.18 24.58 -9.33
C ARG A 265 2.20 24.21 -10.41
N PHE A 266 2.06 22.92 -10.67
CA PHE A 266 1.17 22.43 -11.71
C PHE A 266 0.64 21.03 -11.37
N CYS A 267 -0.48 20.66 -11.94
CA CYS A 267 -1.11 19.37 -11.66
C CYS A 267 -1.84 18.83 -12.89
N ASN A 268 -1.61 17.57 -13.22
CA ASN A 268 -2.41 16.86 -14.21
C ASN A 268 -3.53 16.14 -13.45
N PHE A 269 -4.79 16.57 -13.65
CA PHE A 269 -5.93 16.02 -12.90
C PHE A 269 -6.15 14.53 -13.17
N LYS A 270 -5.92 14.07 -14.41
CA LYS A 270 -6.06 12.67 -14.76
C LYS A 270 -5.07 11.81 -13.98
N ASN A 271 -3.80 12.22 -13.96
CA ASN A 271 -2.76 11.55 -13.19
C ASN A 271 -3.05 11.63 -11.69
N MET A 272 -3.40 12.81 -11.17
CA MET A 272 -3.77 12.99 -9.75
C MET A 272 -4.91 12.05 -9.34
N GLN A 273 -5.98 11.96 -10.13
CA GLN A 273 -7.10 11.06 -9.82
C GLN A 273 -6.64 9.60 -9.81
N ASN A 274 -5.82 9.18 -10.78
CA ASN A 274 -5.27 7.82 -10.82
C ASN A 274 -4.41 7.54 -9.60
N PHE A 275 -3.56 8.48 -9.20
CA PHE A 275 -2.74 8.38 -7.99
C PHE A 275 -3.58 8.30 -6.72
N LEU A 276 -4.55 9.19 -6.53
CA LEU A 276 -5.40 9.22 -5.34
C LEU A 276 -6.30 7.99 -5.22
N LYS A 277 -6.66 7.35 -6.33
CA LYS A 277 -7.34 6.03 -6.33
C LYS A 277 -6.46 4.93 -5.75
N LEU A 278 -5.14 4.99 -5.98
CA LEU A 278 -4.20 4.00 -5.48
C LEU A 278 -3.84 4.24 -4.00
N ASP A 279 -3.62 5.50 -3.63
CA ASP A 279 -3.33 5.90 -2.25
C ASP A 279 -3.67 7.37 -2.02
N SER A 280 -4.62 7.62 -1.13
CA SER A 280 -5.08 8.98 -0.81
C SER A 280 -4.02 9.82 -0.10
N ARG A 281 -3.00 9.20 0.51
CA ARG A 281 -1.89 9.92 1.17
C ARG A 281 -1.08 10.75 0.17
N LEU A 282 -1.17 10.47 -1.14
CA LEU A 282 -0.50 11.24 -2.19
C LEU A 282 -0.92 12.71 -2.25
N GLY A 283 -2.08 13.06 -1.69
CA GLY A 283 -2.51 14.45 -1.56
C GLY A 283 -1.53 15.35 -0.80
N VAL A 284 -0.61 14.80 0.00
CA VAL A 284 0.41 15.59 0.73
C VAL A 284 1.62 15.99 -0.12
N ILE A 285 1.83 15.34 -1.26
CA ILE A 285 2.98 15.58 -2.16
C ILE A 285 2.57 16.41 -3.37
N LEU A 286 1.30 16.35 -3.76
CA LEU A 286 0.75 17.15 -4.84
C LEU A 286 0.44 18.58 -4.37
N PRO A 287 0.45 19.59 -5.27
CA PRO A 287 0.72 19.52 -6.71
C PRO A 287 2.20 19.37 -7.04
N CYS A 288 2.49 18.97 -8.28
CA CYS A 288 3.85 18.90 -8.81
C CYS A 288 4.51 20.28 -8.85
N ARG A 289 5.85 20.32 -8.76
CA ARG A 289 6.63 21.55 -8.64
C ARG A 289 7.88 21.52 -9.53
N VAL A 290 8.17 22.68 -10.09
CA VAL A 290 9.46 23.02 -10.70
C VAL A 290 9.94 24.32 -10.08
N THR A 291 11.21 24.38 -9.69
CA THR A 291 11.82 25.59 -9.12
C THR A 291 12.81 26.16 -10.14
N VAL A 292 12.70 27.44 -10.45
CA VAL A 292 13.59 28.16 -11.35
C VAL A 292 14.41 29.14 -10.52
N ILE A 293 15.73 29.07 -10.62
CA ILE A 293 16.65 29.91 -9.85
C ILE A 293 17.60 30.62 -10.80
N GLU A 294 17.70 31.94 -10.66
CA GLU A 294 18.74 32.75 -11.29
C GLU A 294 19.87 33.00 -10.28
N ASN A 295 21.10 32.66 -10.66
CA ASN A 295 22.26 32.93 -9.81
C ASN A 295 22.79 34.36 -9.98
N GLU A 296 23.77 34.75 -9.17
CA GLU A 296 24.39 36.09 -9.22
C GLU A 296 25.06 36.42 -10.57
N LYS A 297 25.39 35.41 -11.37
CA LYS A 297 26.00 35.56 -12.70
C LYS A 297 24.98 35.61 -13.83
N GLY A 298 23.68 35.68 -13.52
CA GLY A 298 22.59 35.70 -14.49
C GLY A 298 22.31 34.35 -15.16
N LYS A 299 22.89 33.24 -14.68
CA LYS A 299 22.57 31.91 -15.19
C LYS A 299 21.29 31.40 -14.55
N VAL A 300 20.37 30.92 -15.39
CA VAL A 300 19.07 30.38 -14.97
C VAL A 300 19.12 28.86 -14.95
N LYS A 301 18.78 28.27 -13.81
CA LYS A 301 18.67 26.82 -13.63
C LYS A 301 17.25 26.41 -13.29
N ILE A 302 16.83 25.28 -13.85
CA ILE A 302 15.54 24.66 -13.59
C ILE A 302 15.77 23.39 -12.77
N TYR A 303 15.09 23.29 -11.63
CA TYR A 303 15.13 22.16 -10.70
C TYR A 303 13.78 21.45 -10.73
N LEU A 304 13.78 20.24 -11.27
CA LEU A 304 12.62 19.38 -11.37
C LEU A 304 12.71 18.28 -10.32
N GLU A 305 11.76 18.26 -9.38
CA GLU A 305 11.70 17.23 -8.34
C GLU A 305 11.50 15.85 -8.96
N ASN A 306 12.33 14.87 -8.58
CA ASN A 306 12.13 13.50 -9.02
C ASN A 306 11.04 12.84 -8.15
N TYR A 307 9.81 12.90 -8.62
CA TYR A 307 8.67 12.30 -7.91
C TYR A 307 8.81 10.80 -7.69
N MET A 308 9.60 10.06 -8.49
CA MET A 308 9.83 8.64 -8.19
C MET A 308 10.41 8.41 -6.79
N HIS A 309 11.34 9.27 -6.33
CA HIS A 309 11.90 9.20 -4.97
C HIS A 309 10.87 9.57 -3.90
N ALA A 310 10.08 10.61 -4.15
CA ALA A 310 9.01 11.02 -3.23
C ALA A 310 7.97 9.90 -3.04
N MET A 311 7.69 9.16 -4.12
CA MET A 311 6.68 8.10 -4.17
C MET A 311 7.13 6.77 -3.53
N GLN A 312 8.43 6.55 -3.31
CA GLN A 312 8.92 5.37 -2.58
C GLN A 312 8.35 5.28 -1.15
N ARG A 313 8.05 6.43 -0.53
CA ARG A 313 7.54 6.53 0.85
C ARG A 313 6.18 5.87 1.04
N PHE A 314 5.45 5.61 -0.03
CA PHE A 314 4.11 5.01 0.05
C PHE A 314 4.14 3.48 0.01
N ASN A 315 5.29 2.86 -0.31
CA ASN A 315 5.45 1.41 -0.41
C ASN A 315 4.37 0.76 -1.29
N ASN A 316 4.15 1.30 -2.49
CA ASN A 316 3.13 0.81 -3.41
C ASN A 316 3.71 0.72 -4.84
N GLU A 317 3.77 -0.49 -5.38
CA GLU A 317 4.39 -0.76 -6.69
C GLU A 317 3.63 -0.09 -7.83
N GLN A 318 2.30 -0.02 -7.76
CA GLN A 318 1.48 0.62 -8.79
C GLN A 318 1.68 2.14 -8.82
N ILE A 319 1.88 2.77 -7.66
CA ILE A 319 2.23 4.19 -7.59
C ILE A 319 3.59 4.43 -8.25
N PHE A 320 4.56 3.53 -8.01
CA PHE A 320 5.89 3.65 -8.61
C PHE A 320 5.86 3.60 -10.14
N ILE A 321 5.08 2.68 -10.71
CA ILE A 321 4.87 2.58 -12.16
C ILE A 321 4.27 3.88 -12.71
N ASN A 322 3.17 4.36 -12.11
CA ASN A 322 2.52 5.60 -12.55
C ASN A 322 3.44 6.83 -12.37
N ALA A 323 4.28 6.85 -11.33
CA ALA A 323 5.23 7.93 -11.07
C ALA A 323 6.32 8.03 -12.15
N LYS A 324 6.73 6.89 -12.71
CA LYS A 324 7.67 6.81 -13.84
C LYS A 324 7.09 7.44 -15.11
N GLU A 325 5.81 7.21 -15.39
CA GLU A 325 5.14 7.87 -16.52
C GLU A 325 5.03 9.38 -16.31
N LEU A 326 4.60 9.80 -15.11
CA LEU A 326 4.47 11.22 -14.77
C LEU A 326 5.80 11.97 -14.90
N ILE A 327 6.89 11.41 -14.37
CA ILE A 327 8.20 12.08 -14.43
C ILE A 327 8.73 12.16 -15.86
N ASN A 328 8.47 11.17 -16.71
CA ASN A 328 8.85 11.22 -18.13
C ASN A 328 8.16 12.40 -18.83
N SER A 329 6.83 12.55 -18.68
CA SER A 329 6.12 13.70 -19.25
C SER A 329 6.60 15.04 -18.69
N MET A 330 7.00 15.09 -17.41
CA MET A 330 7.54 16.31 -16.81
C MET A 330 8.95 16.64 -17.33
N LYS A 331 9.77 15.64 -17.64
CA LYS A 331 11.09 15.85 -18.25
C LYS A 331 10.97 16.38 -19.67
N GLU A 332 10.12 15.78 -20.49
CA GLU A 332 9.82 16.25 -21.85
C GLU A 332 9.33 17.71 -21.83
N MET A 333 8.40 18.04 -20.93
CA MET A 333 7.93 19.40 -20.69
C MET A 333 9.07 20.36 -20.35
N VAL A 334 10.03 19.99 -19.50
CA VAL A 334 11.16 20.87 -19.15
C VAL A 334 12.15 20.99 -20.31
N GLU A 335 12.40 19.91 -21.06
CA GLU A 335 13.37 19.85 -22.16
C GLU A 335 12.98 20.76 -23.34
N GLU A 336 11.69 20.99 -23.59
CA GLU A 336 11.22 21.96 -24.58
C GLU A 336 11.59 23.41 -24.25
N VAL A 337 11.87 23.70 -22.98
CA VAL A 337 12.04 25.07 -22.47
C VAL A 337 13.49 25.48 -22.25
N VAL A 338 14.39 24.50 -22.33
CA VAL A 338 15.83 24.69 -22.13
C VAL A 338 16.42 25.59 -23.21
N TRP A 339 15.85 25.57 -24.42
CA TRP A 339 16.35 26.20 -25.64
C TRP A 339 15.82 27.63 -25.87
#